data_AF-A0A7Y9MCL8-F1
#
_entry.id   AF-A0A7Y9MCL8-F1
#
_cell.length_a   1.000
_cell.length_b   1.000
_cell.length_c   1.000
_cell.angle_alpha   90.00
_cell.angle_beta   90.00
_cell.angle_gamma   90.00
#
_symmetry.space_group_name_H-M   'P 1'
#
loop_
_entity.id
_entity.type
_entity.pdbx_description
1 polymer ?
#
loop_
_entity_poly.entity_id
_entity_poly.type
_entity_poly.pdbx_seq_one_letter_code
_entity_poly.pdbx_strand_id
1 'polypeptide(L)'
;MTWQLFSVLPVWVASLAAAIVIALVSVPDKAITWIAIAFAGAVIATFTIQLAIQRKEGFVVRAMASIGGSLLVLAAATGILALL
;
A
#
# COMPACT_ATOMS: atom_id res chain seq x y z
N MET A 1 -8.03 6.96 -19.48
CA MET A 1 -7.08 6.84 -18.35
C MET A 1 -7.71 7.01 -16.97
N THR A 2 -8.69 7.90 -16.78
CA THR A 2 -9.24 8.30 -15.46
C THR A 2 -9.83 7.15 -14.62
N TRP A 3 -10.44 6.14 -15.25
CA TRP A 3 -11.02 4.98 -14.52
C TRP A 3 -10.00 4.10 -13.80
N GLN A 4 -8.74 4.07 -14.25
CA GLN A 4 -7.70 3.25 -13.61
C GLN A 4 -7.32 3.79 -12.23
N LEU A 5 -7.36 5.12 -12.05
CA LEU A 5 -7.02 5.81 -10.80
C LEU A 5 -7.94 5.38 -9.65
N PHE A 6 -9.22 5.17 -9.92
CA PHE A 6 -10.20 4.77 -8.89
C PHE A 6 -9.92 3.41 -8.26
N SER A 7 -9.21 2.50 -8.94
CA SER A 7 -8.83 1.20 -8.38
C SER A 7 -7.48 1.21 -7.65
N VAL A 8 -6.61 2.17 -8.00
CA VAL A 8 -5.23 2.26 -7.51
C VAL A 8 -5.15 3.14 -6.26
N LEU A 9 -5.81 4.30 -6.32
CA LEU A 9 -5.78 5.31 -5.27
C LEU A 9 -6.25 4.79 -3.88
N PRO A 10 -7.28 3.93 -3.77
CA PRO A 10 -7.70 3.41 -2.47
C PRO A 10 -6.60 2.62 -1.75
N VAL A 11 -5.78 1.87 -2.49
CA VAL A 11 -4.70 1.06 -1.91
C VAL A 11 -3.59 1.97 -1.38
N TRP A 12 -3.30 3.08 -2.07
CA TRP A 12 -2.31 4.06 -1.62
C TRP A 12 -2.78 4.79 -0.36
N VAL A 13 -4.04 5.23 -0.33
CA VAL A 13 -4.64 5.86 0.85
C VAL A 13 -4.62 4.90 2.04
N ALA A 14 -4.97 3.63 1.83
CA ALA A 14 -4.90 2.61 2.88
C ALA A 14 -3.45 2.38 3.37
N SER A 15 -2.46 2.38 2.47
CA SER A 15 -1.05 2.21 2.82
C SER A 15 -0.52 3.39 3.63
N LEU A 16 -0.89 4.62 3.25
CA LEU A 16 -0.55 5.82 3.99
C LEU A 16 -1.20 5.83 5.38
N ALA A 17 -2.49 5.47 5.47
CA ALA A 17 -3.18 5.36 6.74
C ALA A 17 -2.52 4.32 7.66
N ALA A 18 -2.16 3.15 7.12
CA ALA A 18 -1.44 2.12 7.87
C ALA A 18 -0.09 2.63 8.38
N ALA A 19 0.69 3.33 7.55
CA ALA A 19 1.97 3.92 7.96
C ALA A 19 1.80 4.92 9.11
N ILE A 20 0.79 5.80 9.04
CA ILE A 20 0.49 6.77 10.10
C ILE A 20 0.11 6.05 11.40
N VAL A 21 -0.77 5.05 11.34
CA VAL A 21 -1.16 4.27 12.52
C VAL A 21 0.04 3.57 13.15
N ILE A 22 0.92 2.98 12.33
CA ILE A 22 2.14 2.32 12.82
C ILE A 22 3.06 3.34 13.49
N ALA A 23 3.29 4.49 12.88
CA ALA A 23 4.14 5.54 13.46
C ALA A 23 3.63 6.05 14.81
N LEU A 24 2.30 6.11 15.01
CA LEU A 24 1.69 6.62 16.24
C LEU A 24 1.56 5.58 17.36
N VAL A 25 1.39 4.29 17.01
CA VAL A 25 0.99 3.25 17.98
C VAL A 25 2.08 2.22 18.24
N SER A 26 3.02 2.03 17.31
CA SER A 26 4.02 0.96 17.44
C SER A 26 5.16 1.31 18.37
N VAL A 27 5.65 0.30 19.10
CA VAL A 27 6.94 0.39 19.81
C VAL A 27 8.06 0.48 18.77
N PRO A 28 9.07 1.35 18.93
CA PRO A 28 10.08 1.63 17.89
C PRO A 28 10.71 0.36 17.28
N ASP A 29 11.08 -0.61 18.11
CA ASP A 29 11.70 -1.87 17.66
C ASP A 29 10.81 -2.74 16.75
N LYS A 30 9.49 -2.51 16.75
CA LYS A 30 8.53 -3.31 15.96
C LYS A 30 7.97 -2.57 14.75
N ALA A 31 8.26 -1.27 14.61
CA ALA A 31 7.67 -0.44 13.57
C ALA A 31 7.94 -0.99 12.16
N ILE A 32 9.19 -1.42 11.89
CA ILE A 32 9.59 -2.00 10.60
C ILE A 32 8.84 -3.31 10.31
N THR A 33 8.67 -4.17 11.30
CA THR A 33 7.91 -5.42 11.16
C THR A 33 6.45 -5.13 10.80
N TRP A 34 5.82 -4.14 11.46
CA TRP A 34 4.45 -3.75 11.15
C TRP A 34 4.32 -3.11 9.77
N ILE A 35 5.32 -2.38 9.29
CA ILE A 35 5.33 -1.85 7.91
C ILE A 35 5.38 -2.99 6.89
N ALA A 36 6.19 -4.03 7.12
CA ALA A 36 6.22 -5.19 6.24
C ALA A 36 4.86 -5.91 6.20
N ILE A 37 4.17 -6.03 7.35
CA ILE A 37 2.82 -6.59 7.43
C ILE A 37 1.81 -5.70 6.67
N ALA A 38 1.90 -4.37 6.81
CA ALA A 38 1.05 -3.45 6.06
C ALA A 38 1.26 -3.58 4.55
N PHE A 39 2.50 -3.80 4.08
CA PHE A 39 2.77 -4.04 2.67
C PHE A 39 2.16 -5.34 2.17
N ALA A 40 2.29 -6.43 2.93
CA ALA A 40 1.61 -7.70 2.62
C ALA A 40 0.07 -7.50 2.53
N GLY A 41 -0.50 -6.74 3.46
CA GLY A 41 -1.92 -6.35 3.43
C GLY A 41 -2.29 -5.56 2.18
N ALA A 42 -1.47 -4.60 1.75
CA ALA A 42 -1.69 -3.82 0.53
C ALA A 42 -1.66 -4.69 -0.74
N VAL A 43 -0.78 -5.69 -0.80
CA VAL A 43 -0.74 -6.67 -1.89
C VAL A 43 -2.03 -7.48 -1.94
N ILE A 44 -2.48 -8.01 -0.80
CA ILE A 44 -3.74 -8.77 -0.71
C ILE A 44 -4.93 -7.89 -1.10
N ALA A 45 -4.99 -6.66 -0.57
CA ALA A 45 -6.04 -5.70 -0.90
C ALA A 45 -6.07 -5.37 -2.40
N THR A 46 -4.89 -5.20 -3.03
CA THR A 46 -4.79 -4.99 -4.47
C THR A 46 -5.45 -6.12 -5.22
N PHE A 47 -5.07 -7.38 -4.97
CA PHE A 47 -5.66 -8.51 -5.68
C PHE A 47 -7.16 -8.66 -5.38
N THR A 48 -7.59 -8.41 -4.15
CA THR A 48 -9.01 -8.43 -3.77
C THR A 48 -9.81 -7.41 -4.59
N ILE A 49 -9.34 -6.16 -4.69
CA ILE A 49 -9.99 -5.10 -5.48
C ILE A 49 -10.00 -5.46 -6.96
N GLN A 50 -8.87 -5.96 -7.51
CA GLN A 50 -8.82 -6.33 -8.92
C GLN A 50 -9.74 -7.50 -9.26
N LEU A 51 -9.85 -8.50 -8.38
CA LEU A 51 -10.79 -9.60 -8.52
C LEU A 51 -12.24 -9.10 -8.47
N ALA A 52 -12.56 -8.14 -7.59
CA ALA A 52 -13.90 -7.55 -7.51
C ALA A 52 -14.27 -6.74 -8.76
N ILE A 53 -13.31 -6.06 -9.40
CA ILE A 53 -13.54 -5.28 -10.63
C ILE A 53 -13.80 -6.19 -11.86
N GLN A 54 -13.35 -7.45 -11.83
CA GLN A 54 -13.54 -8.45 -12.91
C GLN A 54 -13.11 -8.03 -14.32
N ARG A 55 -12.25 -7.01 -14.47
CA ARG A 55 -11.72 -6.56 -15.77
C ARG A 55 -10.31 -7.11 -16.03
N LYS A 56 -10.20 -7.93 -17.07
CA LYS A 56 -8.93 -8.54 -17.52
C LYS A 56 -7.99 -7.52 -18.19
N GLU A 57 -8.54 -6.58 -18.97
CA GLU A 57 -7.74 -5.55 -19.64
C GLU A 57 -7.04 -4.66 -18.63
N GLY A 58 -5.73 -4.46 -18.80
CA GLY A 58 -4.93 -3.57 -17.95
C GLY A 58 -4.74 -4.06 -16.50
N PHE A 59 -5.08 -5.31 -16.19
CA PHE A 59 -4.91 -5.88 -14.84
C PHE A 59 -3.49 -5.70 -14.32
N VAL A 60 -2.48 -6.12 -15.10
CA VAL A 60 -1.07 -6.05 -14.69
C VAL A 60 -0.66 -4.61 -14.40
N VAL A 61 -1.03 -3.65 -15.26
CA VAL A 61 -0.70 -2.24 -15.08
C VAL A 61 -1.31 -1.69 -13.78
N ARG A 62 -2.58 -2.01 -13.50
CA ARG A 62 -3.24 -1.55 -12.26
C ARG A 62 -2.68 -2.23 -11.02
N ALA A 63 -2.36 -3.53 -11.09
CA ALA A 63 -1.74 -4.25 -9.99
C ALA A 63 -0.34 -3.70 -9.68
N MET A 64 0.49 -3.49 -10.70
CA MET A 64 1.81 -2.88 -10.58
C MET A 64 1.74 -1.45 -10.05
N ALA A 65 0.79 -0.64 -10.52
CA ALA A 65 0.60 0.72 -10.00
C ALA A 65 0.15 0.74 -8.54
N SER A 66 -0.75 -0.17 -8.14
CA SER A 66 -1.23 -0.28 -6.75
C SER A 66 -0.11 -0.72 -5.82
N ILE A 67 0.51 -1.87 -6.12
CA ILE A 67 1.59 -2.45 -5.30
C ILE A 67 2.81 -1.54 -5.30
N GLY A 68 3.22 -1.03 -6.46
CA GLY A 68 4.37 -0.14 -6.60
C GLY A 68 4.18 1.17 -5.86
N GLY A 69 3.01 1.81 -5.96
CA GLY A 69 2.74 3.02 -5.19
C GLY A 69 2.66 2.77 -3.68
N SER A 70 2.05 1.66 -3.24
CA SER A 70 2.08 1.24 -1.84
C SER A 70 3.50 1.00 -1.34
N LEU A 71 4.35 0.34 -2.14
CA LEU A 71 5.76 0.14 -1.83
C LEU A 71 6.48 1.48 -1.64
N LEU A 72 6.28 2.44 -2.55
CA LEU A 72 6.89 3.76 -2.45
C LEU A 72 6.44 4.52 -1.18
N VAL A 73 5.14 4.49 -0.87
CA VAL A 73 4.59 5.13 0.34
C VAL A 73 5.20 4.52 1.61
N LEU A 74 5.22 3.18 1.69
CA LEU A 74 5.73 2.48 2.88
C LEU A 74 7.26 2.56 2.99
N ALA A 75 7.98 2.58 1.87
CA ALA A 75 9.43 2.80 1.85
C ALA A 75 9.78 4.21 2.35
N ALA A 76 9.02 5.23 1.93
CA ALA A 76 9.18 6.59 2.44
C ALA A 76 8.91 6.66 3.95
N ALA A 77 7.84 6.02 4.43
CA ALA A 77 7.53 5.94 5.86
C ALA A 77 8.65 5.22 6.65
N THR A 78 9.22 4.15 6.10
CA THR A 78 10.37 3.45 6.68
C THR A 78 11.57 4.37 6.79
N GLY A 79 11.89 5.13 5.73
CA GLY A 79 12.99 6.10 5.73
C GLY A 79 12.79 7.20 6.76
N ILE A 80 11.57 7.72 6.91
CA ILE A 80 11.25 8.73 7.94
C ILE A 80 11.45 8.14 9.34
N LEU A 81 10.89 6.97 9.63
CA LEU A 81 11.01 6.35 10.95
C LEU A 81 12.43 5.94 11.29
N ALA A 82 13.26 5.57 10.31
CA ALA A 82 14.66 5.25 10.53
C ALA A 82 15.53 6.48 10.85
N LEU A 83 15.04 7.69 10.57
CA LEU A 83 15.72 8.96 10.85
C LEU A 83 15.26 9.61 12.16
N LEU A 84 14.22 9.08 12.81
CA LEU A 84 13.69 9.54 14.10
C LEU A 84 14.29 8.71 15.26
#